data_AF-A0A512DPG9-F1
#
_entry.id   AF-A0A512DPG9-F1
#
_cell.length_a   1.000
_cell.length_b   1.000
_cell.length_c   1.000
_cell.angle_alpha   90.00
_cell.angle_beta   90.00
_cell.angle_gamma   90.00
#
_symmetry.space_group_name_H-M   'P 1'
#
loop_
_entity.id
_entity.type
_entity.pdbx_description
1 polymer ?
#
loop_
_entity_poly.entity_id
_entity_poly.type
_entity_poly.pdbx_seq_one_letter_code
_entity_poly.pdbx_strand_id
1 'polypeptide(L)'
;MTSVFHSPSQLDFSDLAPRADPTFTGSAAFASLTVSGTASFGSGLTVDAFPSVVAAAQMDSGAALTLPASSAVLRVRLTGNATLTLPAMSVLPANARTTLEVELVQDGTGGRTVAWAAGSGDTIEWDYSAVAPAIAAAAAKETHFVFRRRAGSTCWYAAKIWQGV
;
A
#
# COMPACT_ATOMS: atom_id res chain seq x y z
N MET A 1 23.62 42.96 -61.75
CA MET A 1 23.66 42.70 -60.31
C MET A 1 23.06 41.33 -60.08
N THR A 2 23.89 40.31 -59.84
CA THR A 2 23.46 38.93 -59.61
C THR A 2 23.43 38.65 -58.10
N SER A 3 22.23 38.34 -57.58
CA SER A 3 22.02 37.95 -56.18
C SER A 3 22.52 36.52 -55.97
N VAL A 4 23.54 36.35 -55.12
CA VAL A 4 23.98 35.01 -54.67
C VAL A 4 23.16 34.65 -53.44
N PHE A 5 22.21 33.74 -53.60
CA PHE A 5 21.51 33.13 -52.47
C PHE A 5 22.44 32.13 -51.78
N HIS A 6 22.86 32.44 -50.57
CA HIS A 6 23.52 31.47 -49.70
C HIS A 6 22.42 30.67 -48.98
N SER A 7 22.34 29.37 -49.25
CA SER A 7 21.49 28.48 -48.47
C SER A 7 22.00 28.44 -47.03
N PRO A 8 21.16 28.65 -46.00
CA PRO A 8 21.60 28.53 -44.62
C PRO A 8 22.07 27.10 -44.37
N SER A 9 23.24 26.96 -43.74
CA SER A 9 23.76 25.65 -43.34
C SER A 9 22.76 24.99 -42.40
N GLN A 10 22.28 23.81 -42.79
CA GLN A 10 21.44 22.96 -41.94
C GLN A 10 22.20 22.68 -40.65
N LEU A 11 21.63 23.08 -39.51
CA LEU A 11 22.23 22.78 -38.21
C LEU A 11 22.22 21.26 -38.02
N ASP A 12 23.40 20.68 -37.95
CA ASP A 12 23.59 19.26 -37.67
C ASP A 12 23.58 19.05 -36.16
N PHE A 13 22.61 18.27 -35.69
CA PHE A 13 22.45 17.93 -34.28
C PHE A 13 22.84 16.47 -33.99
N SER A 14 23.42 15.77 -34.96
CA SER A 14 23.80 14.35 -34.82
C SER A 14 24.93 14.13 -33.81
N ASP A 15 25.73 15.17 -33.52
CA ASP A 15 26.77 15.15 -32.50
C ASP A 15 26.29 15.60 -31.10
N LEU A 16 25.00 15.95 -30.94
CA LEU A 16 24.47 16.28 -29.61
C LEU A 16 24.34 14.99 -28.79
N ALA A 17 25.29 14.80 -27.88
CA ALA A 17 25.19 13.75 -26.87
C ALA A 17 23.89 13.92 -26.06
N PRO A 18 23.15 12.82 -25.78
CA PRO A 18 21.98 12.89 -24.92
C PRO A 18 22.38 13.48 -23.56
N ARG A 19 21.62 14.46 -23.10
CA ARG A 19 21.87 15.10 -21.80
C ARG A 19 21.74 14.05 -20.71
N ALA A 20 22.76 13.93 -19.86
CA ALA A 20 22.86 12.89 -18.82
C ALA A 20 21.67 12.90 -17.85
N ASP A 21 21.01 14.05 -17.65
CA ASP A 21 19.84 14.21 -16.80
C ASP A 21 18.84 15.19 -17.45
N PRO A 22 17.94 14.70 -18.32
CA PRO A 22 16.92 15.56 -18.93
C PRO A 22 15.89 15.93 -17.87
N THR A 23 15.81 17.21 -17.52
CA THR A 23 14.73 17.74 -16.70
C THR A 23 13.60 18.19 -17.62
N PHE A 24 12.40 17.61 -17.46
CA PHE A 24 11.21 18.11 -18.12
C PHE A 24 10.49 19.10 -17.20
N THR A 25 10.23 20.30 -17.73
CA THR A 25 9.43 21.32 -17.06
C THR A 25 8.22 21.60 -17.95
N GLY A 26 7.04 21.12 -17.55
CA GLY A 26 5.81 21.29 -18.33
C GLY A 26 4.77 20.19 -18.07
N SER A 27 3.75 20.14 -18.93
CA SER A 27 2.76 19.07 -18.96
C SER A 27 3.02 18.17 -20.16
N ALA A 28 3.04 16.85 -19.96
CA ALA A 28 3.17 15.86 -21.02
C ALA A 28 2.11 14.78 -20.86
N ALA A 29 1.52 14.35 -21.96
CA ALA A 29 0.64 13.17 -22.01
C ALA A 29 1.42 12.02 -22.65
N PHE A 30 1.44 10.87 -21.99
CA PHE A 30 2.09 9.65 -22.48
C PHE A 30 1.06 8.51 -22.51
N ALA A 31 1.09 7.71 -23.57
CA ALA A 31 0.30 6.47 -23.62
C ALA A 31 0.89 5.39 -22.70
N SER A 32 2.21 5.40 -22.52
CA SER A 32 2.94 4.55 -21.58
C SER A 32 4.21 5.24 -21.07
N LEU A 33 4.59 4.93 -19.83
CA LEU A 33 5.85 5.34 -19.22
C LEU A 33 6.51 4.08 -18.64
N THR A 34 7.70 3.76 -19.13
CA THR A 34 8.51 2.64 -18.62
C THR A 34 9.74 3.20 -17.92
N VAL A 35 9.93 2.86 -16.65
CA VAL A 35 11.11 3.27 -15.86
C VAL A 35 11.88 2.01 -15.47
N SER A 36 13.13 1.89 -15.91
CA SER A 36 14.01 0.74 -15.64
C SER A 36 14.76 0.82 -14.30
N GLY A 37 14.37 1.76 -13.44
CA GLY A 37 14.97 2.03 -12.14
C GLY A 37 13.92 2.53 -11.14
N THR A 38 14.33 3.41 -10.22
CA THR A 38 13.40 4.00 -9.24
C THR A 38 12.67 5.20 -9.83
N ALA A 39 11.35 5.20 -9.76
CA ALA A 39 10.54 6.39 -9.99
C ALA A 39 10.09 6.98 -8.65
N SER A 40 10.36 8.26 -8.41
CA SER A 40 9.79 9.01 -7.30
C SER A 40 8.80 10.02 -7.88
N PHE A 41 7.53 9.86 -7.51
CA PHE A 41 6.48 10.81 -7.85
C PHE A 41 6.23 11.70 -6.63
N GLY A 42 6.22 13.01 -6.81
CA GLY A 42 5.86 13.96 -5.75
C GLY A 42 4.37 13.90 -5.42
N SER A 43 3.88 14.91 -4.69
CA SER A 43 2.45 15.09 -4.45
C SER A 43 1.72 15.35 -5.78
N GLY A 44 0.59 14.65 -6.01
CA GLY A 44 -0.28 14.90 -7.18
C GLY A 44 -0.32 13.79 -8.23
N LEU A 45 0.31 12.62 -7.99
CA LEU A 45 0.09 11.44 -8.82
C LEU A 45 -1.33 10.89 -8.58
N THR A 46 -2.16 10.91 -9.61
CA THR A 46 -3.46 10.22 -9.64
C THR A 46 -3.32 8.97 -10.49
N VAL A 47 -3.52 7.80 -9.89
CA VAL A 47 -3.54 6.50 -10.60
C VAL A 47 -4.98 6.02 -10.67
N ASP A 48 -5.52 5.91 -11.88
CA ASP A 48 -6.94 5.65 -12.11
C ASP A 48 -7.31 4.15 -11.97
N ALA A 49 -6.32 3.24 -12.12
CA ALA A 49 -6.52 1.81 -11.91
C ALA A 49 -5.23 1.07 -11.56
N PHE A 50 -5.31 0.15 -10.59
CA PHE A 50 -4.31 -0.90 -10.38
C PHE A 50 -4.91 -2.24 -10.86
N PRO A 51 -4.32 -2.93 -11.85
CA PRO A 51 -4.81 -4.26 -12.25
C PRO A 51 -4.49 -5.34 -11.20
N SER A 52 -3.59 -5.07 -10.26
CA SER A 52 -3.30 -5.95 -9.12
C SER A 52 -2.70 -5.15 -7.96
N VAL A 53 -2.96 -5.61 -6.73
CA VAL A 53 -2.25 -5.17 -5.53
C VAL A 53 -1.26 -6.28 -5.18
N VAL A 54 0.04 -5.95 -5.13
CA VAL A 54 1.04 -6.88 -4.63
C VAL A 54 1.01 -6.81 -3.10
N ALA A 55 0.65 -7.91 -2.45
CA ALA A 55 0.66 -8.00 -0.99
C ALA A 55 2.09 -7.81 -0.45
N ALA A 56 2.20 -7.27 0.77
CA ALA A 56 3.50 -7.19 1.43
C ALA A 56 4.08 -8.58 1.66
N ALA A 57 5.42 -8.69 1.73
CA ALA A 57 6.08 -9.92 2.14
C ALA A 57 5.54 -10.41 3.50
N GLN A 58 5.47 -11.73 3.69
CA GLN A 58 4.98 -12.30 4.94
C GLN A 58 5.83 -11.84 6.13
N MET A 59 5.17 -11.35 7.18
CA MET A 59 5.79 -10.91 8.43
C MET A 59 5.52 -11.93 9.54
N ASP A 60 6.46 -12.08 10.47
CA ASP A 60 6.25 -12.85 11.70
C ASP A 60 5.73 -11.96 12.83
N SER A 61 4.73 -12.43 13.56
CA SER A 61 4.07 -11.63 14.60
C SER A 61 4.92 -11.38 15.85
N GLY A 62 5.77 -12.35 16.22
CA GLY A 62 6.35 -12.40 17.56
C GLY A 62 5.26 -12.30 18.64
N ALA A 63 5.57 -11.63 19.75
CA ALA A 63 4.61 -11.30 20.80
C ALA A 63 3.81 -10.01 20.50
N ALA A 64 4.34 -9.13 19.66
CA ALA A 64 3.70 -7.88 19.28
C ALA A 64 4.21 -7.43 17.91
N LEU A 65 3.30 -6.93 17.06
CA LEU A 65 3.61 -6.38 15.76
C LEU A 65 2.72 -5.17 15.47
N THR A 66 3.33 -4.05 15.08
CA THR A 66 2.61 -2.93 14.49
C THR A 66 2.57 -3.11 12.98
N LEU A 67 1.38 -3.10 12.40
CA LEU A 67 1.20 -3.25 10.97
C LEU A 67 1.72 -1.98 10.25
N PRO A 68 2.57 -2.12 9.23
CA PRO A 68 3.33 -0.98 8.68
C PRO A 68 2.53 -0.08 7.74
N ALA A 69 1.39 -0.54 7.23
CA ALA A 69 0.63 0.14 6.18
C ALA A 69 -0.85 0.24 6.53
N SER A 70 -1.44 1.40 6.24
CA SER A 70 -2.85 1.70 6.50
C SER A 70 -3.79 1.37 5.36
N SER A 71 -3.26 1.11 4.17
CA SER A 71 -4.01 0.68 2.99
C SER A 71 -3.18 -0.31 2.20
N ALA A 72 -3.34 -1.60 2.49
CA ALA A 72 -2.57 -2.69 1.90
C ALA A 72 -3.26 -4.04 2.11
N VAL A 73 -2.76 -5.08 1.45
CA VAL A 73 -2.98 -6.48 1.84
C VAL A 73 -1.72 -6.96 2.54
N LEU A 74 -1.84 -7.37 3.80
CA LEU A 74 -0.74 -7.81 4.65
C LEU A 74 -0.91 -9.27 5.04
N ARG A 75 0.16 -10.05 4.94
CA ARG A 75 0.21 -11.43 5.42
C ARG A 75 1.07 -11.53 6.66
N VAL A 76 0.52 -12.10 7.73
CA VAL A 76 1.17 -12.23 9.04
C VAL A 76 1.13 -13.68 9.49
N ARG A 77 2.30 -14.29 9.69
CA ARG A 77 2.43 -15.59 10.35
C ARG A 77 2.49 -15.40 11.86
N LEU A 78 1.60 -16.07 12.57
CA LEU A 78 1.55 -16.10 14.02
C LEU A 78 2.59 -17.07 14.55
N THR A 79 3.71 -16.56 15.05
CA THR A 79 4.78 -17.37 15.67
C THR A 79 4.63 -17.50 17.19
N GLY A 80 3.65 -16.82 17.75
CA GLY A 80 3.31 -16.78 19.17
C GLY A 80 1.92 -16.17 19.39
N ASN A 81 1.48 -16.11 20.64
CA ASN A 81 0.34 -15.26 20.99
C ASN A 81 0.75 -13.81 20.81
N ALA A 82 0.02 -13.07 19.99
CA ALA A 82 0.47 -11.77 19.50
C ALA A 82 -0.53 -10.66 19.80
N THR A 83 -0.03 -9.47 20.08
CA THR A 83 -0.81 -8.24 19.96
C THR A 83 -0.51 -7.59 18.61
N LEU A 84 -1.52 -7.51 17.73
CA LEU A 84 -1.39 -6.82 16.45
C LEU A 84 -1.98 -5.42 16.57
N THR A 85 -1.15 -4.42 16.30
CA THR A 85 -1.53 -3.01 16.37
C THR A 85 -1.75 -2.45 14.97
N LEU A 86 -2.96 -1.95 14.68
CA LEU A 86 -3.24 -1.21 13.45
C LEU A 86 -2.36 0.05 13.38
N PRO A 87 -1.93 0.49 12.18
CA PRO A 87 -1.08 1.66 12.06
C PRO A 87 -1.76 2.91 12.59
N ALA A 88 -0.95 3.81 13.13
CA ALA A 88 -1.39 5.19 13.34
C ALA A 88 -1.76 5.83 12.00
N MET A 89 -2.88 6.53 11.96
CA MET A 89 -3.33 7.19 10.73
C MET A 89 -2.99 8.68 10.75
N SER A 90 -2.50 9.15 9.61
CA SER A 90 -2.54 10.57 9.28
C SER A 90 -3.97 11.00 8.93
N VAL A 91 -4.22 12.31 9.01
CA VAL A 91 -5.50 12.90 8.60
C VAL A 91 -5.73 12.58 7.12
N LEU A 92 -6.78 11.82 6.84
CA LEU A 92 -7.21 11.53 5.47
C LEU A 92 -7.88 12.77 4.85
N PRO A 93 -7.63 13.06 3.56
CA PRO A 93 -8.32 14.14 2.86
C PRO A 93 -9.83 13.85 2.74
N ALA A 94 -10.62 14.88 2.49
CA ALA A 94 -12.08 14.77 2.39
C ALA A 94 -12.48 13.65 1.41
N ASN A 95 -13.47 12.85 1.79
CA ASN A 95 -13.98 11.68 1.06
C ASN A 95 -13.02 10.50 0.87
N ALA A 96 -11.76 10.58 1.31
CA ALA A 96 -10.86 9.43 1.25
C ALA A 96 -11.31 8.29 2.18
N ARG A 97 -10.95 7.07 1.78
CA ARG A 97 -11.17 5.83 2.51
C ARG A 97 -9.87 5.02 2.49
N THR A 98 -9.59 4.30 3.56
CA THR A 98 -8.53 3.30 3.59
C THR A 98 -9.11 1.94 3.84
N THR A 99 -8.50 0.94 3.21
CA THR A 99 -8.83 -0.47 3.39
C THR A 99 -7.53 -1.22 3.65
N LEU A 100 -7.45 -1.85 4.81
CA LEU A 100 -6.37 -2.73 5.19
C LEU A 100 -6.91 -4.15 5.31
N GLU A 101 -6.36 -5.06 4.54
CA GLU A 101 -6.66 -6.48 4.64
C GLU A 101 -5.50 -7.19 5.34
N VAL A 102 -5.83 -8.08 6.28
CA VAL A 102 -4.85 -8.84 7.05
C VAL A 102 -5.17 -10.32 6.94
N GLU A 103 -4.27 -11.05 6.29
CA GLU A 103 -4.23 -12.51 6.24
C GLU A 103 -3.37 -13.01 7.41
N LEU A 104 -4.01 -13.60 8.42
CA LEU A 104 -3.30 -14.31 9.49
C LEU A 104 -3.07 -15.76 9.10
N VAL A 105 -1.90 -16.30 9.41
CA VAL A 105 -1.55 -17.71 9.21
C VAL A 105 -1.05 -18.28 10.53
N GLN A 106 -1.64 -19.36 11.03
CA GLN A 106 -1.10 -20.10 12.16
C GLN A 106 0.27 -20.69 11.81
N ASP A 107 1.18 -20.78 12.78
CA ASP A 107 2.42 -21.54 12.59
C ASP A 107 2.14 -23.05 12.38
N GLY A 108 3.21 -23.83 12.23
CA GLY A 108 3.12 -25.28 12.07
C GLY A 108 2.55 -26.02 13.28
N THR A 109 2.29 -25.35 14.40
CA THR A 109 1.71 -25.93 15.61
C THR A 109 0.24 -25.56 15.78
N GLY A 110 -0.12 -24.31 15.47
CA GLY A 110 -1.45 -23.77 15.75
C GLY A 110 -1.62 -23.33 17.21
N GLY A 111 -2.85 -22.95 17.56
CA GLY A 111 -3.23 -22.51 18.90
C GLY A 111 -2.80 -21.09 19.26
N ARG A 112 -2.30 -20.30 18.29
CA ARG A 112 -1.96 -18.90 18.53
C ARG A 112 -3.22 -18.05 18.63
N THR A 113 -3.14 -17.03 19.46
CA THR A 113 -4.19 -16.04 19.68
C THR A 113 -3.72 -14.66 19.24
N VAL A 114 -4.68 -13.80 18.90
CA VAL A 114 -4.42 -12.40 18.56
C VAL A 114 -5.27 -11.49 19.43
N ALA A 115 -4.60 -10.53 20.06
CA ALA A 115 -5.24 -9.34 20.61
C ALA A 115 -5.06 -8.19 19.60
N TRP A 116 -6.13 -7.45 19.33
CA TRP A 116 -6.09 -6.33 18.39
C TRP A 116 -6.04 -5.00 19.14
N ALA A 117 -5.12 -4.14 18.73
CA ALA A 117 -5.00 -2.77 19.22
C ALA A 117 -5.05 -1.79 18.06
N ALA A 118 -5.51 -0.57 18.30
CA ALA A 118 -5.41 0.52 17.33
C ALA A 118 -4.30 1.51 17.73
N GLY A 119 -3.61 2.06 16.74
CA GLY A 119 -2.57 3.06 16.96
C GLY A 119 -3.14 4.43 17.35
N SER A 120 -2.36 5.23 18.08
CA SER A 120 -2.58 6.67 18.28
C SER A 120 -3.98 7.13 18.72
N GLY A 121 -4.59 6.43 19.70
CA GLY A 121 -5.89 6.83 20.26
C GLY A 121 -7.09 6.55 19.34
N ASP A 122 -6.86 5.88 18.21
CA ASP A 122 -7.92 5.30 17.40
C ASP A 122 -8.59 4.12 18.14
N THR A 123 -9.76 3.72 17.65
CA THR A 123 -10.53 2.56 18.15
C THR A 123 -10.77 1.53 17.06
N ILE A 124 -11.08 0.31 17.47
CA ILE A 124 -11.55 -0.76 16.57
C ILE A 124 -12.97 -1.11 16.97
N GLU A 125 -13.88 -1.06 16.00
CA GLU A 125 -15.25 -1.56 16.14
C GLU A 125 -15.40 -2.78 15.25
N TRP A 126 -15.66 -3.92 15.87
CA TRP A 126 -15.99 -5.15 15.15
C TRP A 126 -17.46 -5.10 14.76
N ASP A 127 -17.86 -5.79 13.69
CA ASP A 127 -19.24 -5.86 13.18
C ASP A 127 -20.30 -5.98 14.30
N TYR A 128 -20.78 -4.82 14.78
CA TYR A 128 -21.63 -4.63 15.96
C TYR A 128 -21.16 -5.33 17.27
N SER A 129 -19.85 -5.45 17.49
CA SER A 129 -19.25 -6.10 18.65
C SER A 129 -18.03 -5.35 19.19
N ALA A 130 -17.85 -5.37 20.52
CA ALA A 130 -16.62 -4.91 21.17
C ALA A 130 -15.51 -5.96 21.16
N VAL A 131 -15.83 -7.20 20.80
CA VAL A 131 -14.94 -8.36 20.87
C VAL A 131 -14.57 -8.82 19.47
N ALA A 132 -13.27 -9.01 19.24
CA ALA A 132 -12.75 -9.53 17.98
C ALA A 132 -13.25 -10.96 17.71
N PRO A 133 -13.64 -11.29 16.47
CA PRO A 133 -13.97 -12.65 16.09
C PRO A 133 -12.81 -13.62 16.33
N ALA A 134 -13.11 -14.84 16.76
CA ALA A 134 -12.12 -15.90 16.90
C ALA A 134 -11.44 -16.21 15.55
N ILE A 135 -10.16 -16.59 15.62
CA ILE A 135 -9.35 -17.02 14.49
C ILE A 135 -9.25 -18.55 14.42
N ALA A 136 -8.90 -19.08 13.25
CA ALA A 136 -8.61 -20.49 13.09
C ALA A 136 -7.45 -20.90 14.01
N ALA A 137 -7.62 -22.00 14.75
CA ALA A 137 -6.64 -22.47 15.74
C ALA A 137 -5.79 -23.64 15.24
N ALA A 138 -6.18 -24.33 14.18
CA ALA A 138 -5.40 -25.46 13.67
C ALA A 138 -4.12 -24.97 12.96
N ALA A 139 -3.08 -25.81 12.98
CA ALA A 139 -1.79 -25.54 12.35
C ALA A 139 -1.95 -25.14 10.87
N ALA A 140 -1.17 -24.15 10.45
CA ALA A 140 -1.15 -23.62 9.08
C ALA A 140 -2.50 -23.15 8.53
N LYS A 141 -3.54 -23.00 9.37
CA LYS A 141 -4.81 -22.41 8.94
C LYS A 141 -4.76 -20.91 8.94
N GLU A 142 -5.55 -20.34 8.04
CA GLU A 142 -5.58 -18.92 7.80
C GLU A 142 -6.85 -18.27 8.35
N THR A 143 -6.79 -16.98 8.65
CA THR A 143 -7.97 -16.16 8.97
C THR A 143 -7.79 -14.78 8.39
N HIS A 144 -8.78 -14.29 7.67
CA HIS A 144 -8.69 -13.03 6.94
C HIS A 144 -9.60 -11.99 7.58
N PHE A 145 -9.06 -10.78 7.74
CA PHE A 145 -9.75 -9.63 8.29
C PHE A 145 -9.68 -8.46 7.34
N VAL A 146 -10.74 -7.65 7.32
CA VAL A 146 -10.74 -6.35 6.66
C VAL A 146 -10.95 -5.25 7.69
N PHE A 147 -10.17 -4.19 7.57
CA PHE A 147 -10.28 -2.96 8.36
C PHE A 147 -10.52 -1.79 7.41
N ARG A 148 -11.53 -0.98 7.70
CA ARG A 148 -11.86 0.20 6.90
C ARG A 148 -11.94 1.43 7.77
N ARG A 149 -11.46 2.54 7.25
CA ARG A 149 -11.59 3.84 7.89
C ARG A 149 -11.93 4.92 6.87
N ARG A 150 -12.73 5.89 7.30
CA ARG A 150 -13.11 7.08 6.52
C ARG A 150 -12.44 8.33 7.04
N ALA A 151 -12.27 9.31 6.16
CA ALA A 151 -11.85 10.65 6.54
C ALA A 151 -12.70 11.21 7.71
N GLY A 152 -12.01 11.83 8.67
CA GLY A 152 -12.63 12.40 9.88
C GLY A 152 -13.06 11.42 10.97
N SER A 153 -12.96 10.09 10.75
CA SER A 153 -13.20 9.08 11.80
C SER A 153 -11.92 8.80 12.59
N THR A 154 -12.03 8.43 13.86
CA THR A 154 -10.96 7.77 14.66
C THR A 154 -11.23 6.28 14.87
N CYS A 155 -12.32 5.77 14.31
CA CYS A 155 -12.70 4.37 14.40
C CYS A 155 -12.35 3.61 13.11
N TRP A 156 -11.75 2.44 13.28
CA TRP A 156 -11.61 1.38 12.27
C TRP A 156 -12.78 0.42 12.37
N TYR A 157 -13.53 0.28 11.27
CA TYR A 157 -14.57 -0.73 11.13
C TYR A 157 -13.95 -2.04 10.67
N ALA A 158 -14.11 -3.09 11.47
CA ALA A 158 -13.40 -4.35 11.29
C ALA A 158 -14.36 -5.54 11.16
N ALA A 159 -14.03 -6.47 10.28
CA ALA A 159 -14.77 -7.71 10.12
C ALA A 159 -13.84 -8.87 9.77
N LYS A 160 -14.18 -10.07 10.26
CA LYS A 160 -13.60 -11.32 9.74
C LYS A 160 -14.33 -11.68 8.46
N ILE A 161 -13.61 -11.78 7.37
CA ILE A 161 -14.20 -12.05 6.04
C ILE A 161 -14.12 -13.53 5.67
N TRP A 162 -13.15 -14.24 6.22
CA TRP A 162 -12.98 -15.67 5.94
C TRP A 162 -12.11 -16.35 7.02
N GLN A 163 -12.27 -17.66 7.17
CA GLN A 163 -11.35 -18.50 7.96
C GLN A 163 -11.20 -19.88 7.30
N GLY A 164 -10.00 -20.43 7.36
CA GLY A 164 -9.74 -21.82 7.01
C GLY A 164 -10.29 -22.76 8.08
N VAL A 165 -11.00 -23.80 7.64
CA VAL A 165 -11.41 -24.95 8.46
C VAL A 165 -10.32 -25.99 8.53
#